data_AF-A0A196MEC1-F1
#
_entry.id   AF-A0A196MEC1-F1
#
_cell.length_a   1.000
_cell.length_b   1.000
_cell.length_c   1.000
_cell.angle_alpha   90.00
_cell.angle_beta   90.00
_cell.angle_gamma   90.00
#
_symmetry.space_group_name_H-M   'P 1'
#
loop_
_entity.id
_entity.type
_entity.pdbx_description
1 polymer ?
#
loop_
_entity_poly.entity_id
_entity_poly.type
_entity_poly.pdbx_seq_one_letter_code
_entity_poly.pdbx_strand_id
1 'polypeptide(L)'
;MTPISPVRFNAIAGYARQPQAALFGIELGYFEVDGGRIVGMLLRDRADRDHFGMVFAQDRKLRFRSVAMTAFVNDPATAEADLALAMDAAAEVPIEEHWQADEKGEPVDFFTPVHPVERLNPDFVALISEEVYSPARGIIEPMMRWYEDADGNFVEQFQTTGFDQRIWELYLFATFIELGYVLDRTHPMPDFVCSGLAGAFSAEAVTVGPTRDGGQIVPPPPRETSEQRNAYLRDYMPIKFGSPLSSKLKKRYWERPHIAGGPFVLAVADFSSPGSMMHTASSLERYLYGLDHVTERDAEGRLIIKPQRIEEHRFGTKAIPSGFFRLSDAKHVGAVLTSASGTISKFNRMGLLAGFGSGNVVLIRQGTAVDHDPDASEPKLFRVLVNSTGYDESWVEGLNVFHNPNAELPLDPRLIPGAGHHFLTPDGERTSSVPHFHPYGSMTQHFAPVDVAAFVAEVGDRSHIMWTLRPAADGDAQK
;
A
#
# COMPACT_ATOMS: atom_id res chain seq x y z
N MET A 1 -8.26 -14.74 -28.08
CA MET A 1 -7.38 -14.54 -26.91
C MET A 1 -6.49 -13.32 -27.10
N THR A 2 -6.49 -12.38 -26.15
CA THR A 2 -5.67 -11.15 -26.19
C THR A 2 -4.73 -11.11 -24.98
N PRO A 3 -3.41 -10.84 -25.14
CA PRO A 3 -2.50 -10.71 -24.01
C PRO A 3 -2.85 -9.54 -23.09
N ILE A 4 -2.69 -9.72 -21.78
CA ILE A 4 -2.87 -8.67 -20.77
C ILE A 4 -1.65 -8.56 -19.87
N SER A 5 -1.50 -7.41 -19.21
CA SER A 5 -0.40 -7.21 -18.27
C SER A 5 -0.57 -8.06 -17.00
N PRO A 6 0.53 -8.41 -16.31
CA PRO A 6 0.45 -9.05 -15.00
C PRO A 6 -0.36 -8.21 -13.99
N VAL A 7 -0.26 -6.89 -14.07
CA VAL A 7 -1.02 -5.95 -13.22
C VAL A 7 -2.53 -6.08 -13.47
N ARG A 8 -2.96 -6.17 -14.73
CA ARG A 8 -4.37 -6.42 -15.10
C ARG A 8 -4.87 -7.73 -14.51
N PHE A 9 -4.13 -8.83 -14.72
CA PHE A 9 -4.51 -10.14 -14.22
C PHE A 9 -4.58 -10.15 -12.69
N ASN A 10 -3.55 -9.62 -12.02
CA ASN A 10 -3.48 -9.60 -10.56
C ASN A 10 -4.63 -8.78 -9.93
N ALA A 11 -5.04 -7.69 -10.58
CA ALA A 11 -6.14 -6.86 -10.11
C ALA A 11 -7.53 -7.51 -10.20
N ILE A 12 -7.67 -8.60 -10.96
CA ILE A 12 -8.95 -9.29 -11.21
C ILE A 12 -8.95 -10.70 -10.61
N ALA A 13 -8.00 -11.54 -11.02
CA ALA A 13 -7.91 -12.97 -10.68
C ALA A 13 -6.76 -13.29 -9.71
N GLY A 14 -5.84 -12.36 -9.45
CA GLY A 14 -4.70 -12.56 -8.57
C GLY A 14 -5.08 -12.99 -7.15
N TYR A 15 -6.24 -12.55 -6.65
CA TYR A 15 -6.74 -12.90 -5.32
C TYR A 15 -7.12 -14.39 -5.15
N ALA A 16 -7.35 -15.12 -6.25
CA ALA A 16 -7.60 -16.57 -6.21
C ALA A 16 -6.32 -17.39 -6.04
N ARG A 17 -5.14 -16.76 -6.17
CA ARG A 17 -3.85 -17.44 -6.17
C ARG A 17 -3.51 -17.92 -4.76
N GLN A 18 -3.23 -19.22 -4.63
CA GLN A 18 -2.67 -19.79 -3.41
C GLN A 18 -1.14 -19.65 -3.44
N PRO A 19 -0.47 -19.27 -2.33
CA PRO A 19 0.98 -19.08 -2.27
C PRO A 19 1.76 -20.31 -2.75
N GLN A 20 1.24 -21.50 -2.48
CA GLN A 20 1.83 -22.78 -2.89
C GLN A 20 1.90 -22.95 -4.41
N ALA A 21 1.06 -22.26 -5.19
CA ALA A 21 1.08 -22.33 -6.66
C ALA A 21 2.46 -21.96 -7.22
N ALA A 22 3.18 -21.02 -6.59
CA ALA A 22 4.52 -20.61 -6.99
C ALA A 22 5.58 -21.73 -6.85
N LEU A 23 5.32 -22.77 -6.05
CA LEU A 23 6.18 -23.95 -5.90
C LEU A 23 6.05 -24.93 -7.07
N PHE A 24 4.91 -24.92 -7.77
CA PHE A 24 4.61 -25.86 -8.84
C PHE A 24 4.81 -25.21 -10.22
N GLY A 25 4.29 -24.01 -10.42
CA GLY A 25 4.29 -23.33 -11.71
C GLY A 25 5.23 -22.11 -11.78
N ILE A 26 5.70 -21.83 -12.99
CA ILE A 26 6.22 -20.53 -13.41
C ILE A 26 5.19 -19.93 -14.35
N GLU A 27 4.65 -18.77 -14.00
CA GLU A 27 3.68 -18.04 -14.82
C GLU A 27 4.41 -17.40 -16.01
N LEU A 28 3.94 -17.68 -17.22
CA LEU A 28 4.58 -17.27 -18.47
C LEU A 28 3.84 -16.14 -19.18
N GLY A 29 2.51 -16.08 -19.03
CA GLY A 29 1.69 -15.10 -19.72
C GLY A 29 0.26 -15.08 -19.22
N TYR A 30 -0.42 -13.97 -19.47
CA TYR A 30 -1.79 -13.73 -19.05
C TYR A 30 -2.60 -13.23 -20.23
N PHE A 31 -3.86 -13.64 -20.29
CA PHE A 31 -4.72 -13.36 -21.43
C PHE A 31 -6.15 -13.08 -21.00
N GLU A 32 -6.92 -12.42 -21.88
CA GLU A 32 -8.36 -12.24 -21.74
C GLU A 32 -9.10 -12.59 -23.05
N VAL A 33 -10.38 -12.97 -22.91
CA VAL A 33 -11.37 -13.05 -24.01
C VAL A 33 -12.70 -12.47 -23.55
N ASP A 34 -13.59 -12.24 -24.51
CA ASP A 34 -14.97 -11.80 -24.26
C ASP A 34 -15.08 -10.58 -23.34
N GLY A 35 -14.35 -9.52 -23.69
CA GLY A 35 -14.32 -8.27 -22.93
C GLY A 35 -13.78 -8.39 -21.51
N GLY A 36 -13.00 -9.44 -21.21
CA GLY A 36 -12.45 -9.69 -19.88
C GLY A 36 -13.35 -10.55 -18.98
N ARG A 37 -14.46 -11.10 -19.48
CA ARG A 37 -15.30 -12.04 -18.72
C ARG A 37 -14.56 -13.33 -18.36
N ILE A 38 -13.62 -13.73 -19.22
CA ILE A 38 -12.74 -14.89 -19.03
C ILE A 38 -11.29 -14.43 -19.11
N VAL A 39 -10.48 -14.84 -18.13
CA VAL A 39 -9.03 -14.59 -18.13
C VAL A 39 -8.26 -15.91 -18.02
N GLY A 40 -7.10 -15.96 -18.66
CA GLY A 40 -6.26 -17.14 -18.75
C GLY A 40 -4.86 -16.86 -18.23
N MET A 41 -4.23 -17.89 -17.69
CA MET A 41 -2.84 -17.88 -17.24
C MET A 41 -2.12 -19.08 -17.84
N LEU A 42 -1.05 -18.82 -18.58
CA LEU A 42 -0.16 -19.86 -19.10
C LEU A 42 0.96 -20.12 -18.09
N LEU A 43 1.22 -21.38 -17.79
CA LEU A 43 2.23 -21.80 -16.82
C LEU A 43 3.17 -22.85 -17.42
N ARG A 44 4.36 -22.93 -16.82
CA ARG A 44 5.28 -24.07 -16.97
C ARG A 44 5.48 -24.74 -15.63
N ASP A 45 5.29 -26.05 -15.56
CA ASP A 45 5.60 -26.83 -14.38
C ASP A 45 7.12 -26.77 -14.05
N ARG A 46 7.46 -26.81 -12.78
CA ARG A 46 8.85 -26.71 -12.32
C ARG A 46 9.57 -28.06 -12.28
N ALA A 47 8.84 -29.17 -12.13
CA ALA A 47 9.38 -30.50 -11.95
C ALA A 47 9.81 -31.15 -13.27
N ASP A 48 8.92 -31.20 -14.26
CA ASP A 48 9.17 -31.85 -15.57
C ASP A 48 9.15 -30.89 -16.77
N ARG A 49 8.81 -29.61 -16.52
CA ARG A 49 8.92 -28.49 -17.48
C ARG A 49 7.93 -28.55 -18.64
N ASP A 50 6.86 -29.31 -18.49
CA ASP A 50 5.71 -29.21 -19.37
C ASP A 50 4.91 -27.92 -19.09
N HIS A 51 3.97 -27.61 -19.98
CA HIS A 51 3.23 -26.36 -20.03
C HIS A 51 1.75 -26.65 -19.98
N PHE A 52 0.99 -25.78 -19.30
CA PHE A 52 -0.44 -25.89 -19.17
C PHE A 52 -1.07 -24.52 -18.93
N GLY A 53 -2.37 -24.42 -19.17
CA GLY A 53 -3.17 -23.23 -18.98
C GLY A 53 -4.16 -23.40 -17.84
N MET A 54 -4.40 -22.31 -17.11
CA MET A 54 -5.52 -22.17 -16.17
C MET A 54 -6.49 -21.12 -16.68
N VAL A 55 -7.78 -21.44 -16.70
CA VAL A 55 -8.87 -20.55 -17.11
C VAL A 55 -9.63 -20.10 -15.88
N PHE A 56 -9.93 -18.80 -15.81
CA PHE A 56 -10.65 -18.16 -14.73
C PHE A 56 -11.90 -17.45 -15.24
N ALA A 57 -13.00 -17.61 -14.51
CA ALA A 57 -14.26 -16.92 -14.77
C ALA A 57 -14.88 -16.47 -13.44
N GLN A 58 -15.86 -15.57 -13.51
CA GLN A 58 -16.57 -15.09 -12.34
C GLN A 58 -17.48 -16.18 -11.76
N ASP A 59 -17.36 -16.38 -10.44
CA ASP A 59 -18.26 -17.21 -9.66
C ASP A 59 -19.57 -16.45 -9.30
N ARG A 60 -20.45 -17.07 -8.52
CA ARG A 60 -21.72 -16.45 -8.08
C ARG A 60 -21.53 -15.12 -7.33
N LYS A 61 -20.39 -14.93 -6.66
CA LYS A 61 -20.02 -13.70 -5.95
C LYS A 61 -19.23 -12.73 -6.82
N LEU A 62 -19.16 -12.99 -8.13
CA LEU A 62 -18.40 -12.22 -9.11
C LEU A 62 -16.88 -12.24 -8.87
N ARG A 63 -16.36 -13.23 -8.13
CA ARG A 63 -14.92 -13.45 -7.93
C ARG A 63 -14.38 -14.29 -9.08
N PHE A 64 -13.27 -13.88 -9.67
CA PHE A 64 -12.60 -14.70 -10.68
C PHE A 64 -11.92 -15.91 -10.01
N ARG A 65 -12.40 -17.12 -10.31
CA ARG A 65 -11.84 -18.38 -9.81
C ARG A 65 -11.50 -19.31 -10.96
N SER A 66 -10.58 -20.24 -10.74
CA SER A 66 -10.22 -21.22 -11.76
C SER A 66 -11.41 -22.15 -12.04
N VAL A 67 -11.82 -22.24 -13.30
CA VAL A 67 -12.96 -23.05 -13.78
C VAL A 67 -12.54 -24.18 -14.70
N ALA A 68 -11.36 -24.08 -15.30
CA ALA A 68 -10.77 -25.14 -16.09
C ALA A 68 -9.23 -25.09 -16.04
N MET A 69 -8.62 -26.25 -16.33
CA MET A 69 -7.19 -26.42 -16.50
C MET A 69 -6.97 -27.27 -17.75
N THR A 70 -6.03 -26.88 -18.61
CA THR A 70 -5.70 -27.65 -19.81
C THR A 70 -4.87 -28.88 -19.45
N ALA A 71 -4.69 -29.77 -20.41
CA ALA A 71 -3.67 -30.82 -20.30
C ALA A 71 -2.27 -30.21 -20.23
N PHE A 72 -1.34 -31.00 -19.68
CA PHE A 72 0.07 -30.68 -19.66
C PHE A 72 0.73 -31.16 -20.96
N VAL A 73 1.48 -30.28 -21.62
CA VAL A 73 2.14 -30.56 -22.91
C VAL A 73 3.55 -30.00 -22.94
N ASN A 74 4.46 -30.69 -23.65
CA ASN A 74 5.87 -30.26 -23.71
C ASN A 74 6.08 -28.97 -24.51
N ASP A 75 5.26 -28.74 -25.53
CA ASP A 75 5.41 -27.62 -26.46
C ASP A 75 4.62 -26.38 -25.98
N PRO A 76 5.27 -25.24 -25.72
CA PRO A 76 4.60 -24.02 -25.25
C PRO A 76 3.53 -23.50 -26.21
N ALA A 77 3.76 -23.60 -27.52
CA ALA A 77 2.80 -23.12 -28.52
C ALA A 77 1.52 -23.97 -28.53
N THR A 78 1.66 -25.28 -28.32
CA THR A 78 0.52 -26.18 -28.11
C THR A 78 -0.24 -25.83 -26.83
N ALA A 79 0.45 -25.57 -25.71
CA ALA A 79 -0.21 -25.17 -24.47
C ALA A 79 -0.96 -23.83 -24.60
N GLU A 80 -0.40 -22.87 -25.33
CA GLU A 80 -1.05 -21.59 -25.61
C GLU A 80 -2.31 -21.78 -26.49
N ALA A 81 -2.25 -22.65 -27.51
CA ALA A 81 -3.41 -22.98 -28.34
C ALA A 81 -4.51 -23.71 -27.54
N ASP A 82 -4.12 -24.67 -26.70
CA ASP A 82 -5.04 -25.39 -25.81
C ASP A 82 -5.71 -24.43 -24.81
N LEU A 83 -4.94 -23.47 -24.26
CA LEU A 83 -5.47 -22.43 -23.39
C LEU A 83 -6.47 -21.55 -24.12
N ALA A 84 -6.17 -21.12 -25.36
CA ALA A 84 -7.09 -20.32 -26.15
C ALA A 84 -8.42 -21.05 -26.39
N LEU A 85 -8.37 -22.34 -26.78
CA LEU A 85 -9.57 -23.17 -26.97
C LEU A 85 -10.36 -23.35 -25.68
N ALA A 86 -9.69 -23.56 -24.54
CA ALA A 86 -10.35 -23.69 -23.24
C ALA A 86 -11.00 -22.38 -22.77
N MET A 87 -10.36 -21.24 -23.05
CA MET A 87 -10.92 -19.91 -22.76
C MET A 87 -12.16 -19.63 -23.62
N ASP A 88 -12.12 -19.96 -24.92
CA ASP A 88 -13.26 -19.79 -25.82
C ASP A 88 -14.43 -20.69 -25.37
N ALA A 89 -14.17 -21.96 -25.03
CA ALA A 89 -15.18 -22.87 -24.49
C ALA A 89 -15.81 -22.34 -23.19
N ALA A 90 -15.01 -21.77 -22.29
CA ALA A 90 -15.52 -21.16 -21.05
C ALA A 90 -16.36 -19.90 -21.31
N ALA A 91 -16.12 -19.18 -22.42
CA ALA A 91 -16.93 -18.03 -22.82
C ALA A 91 -18.29 -18.43 -23.43
N GLU A 92 -18.39 -19.61 -24.05
CA GLU A 92 -19.63 -20.09 -24.68
C GLU A 92 -20.67 -20.61 -23.68
N VAL A 93 -20.25 -21.07 -22.51
CA VAL A 93 -21.17 -21.57 -21.48
C VAL A 93 -21.82 -20.45 -20.66
N PRO A 94 -23.04 -20.66 -20.13
CA PRO A 94 -23.66 -19.75 -19.18
C PRO A 94 -22.79 -19.51 -17.94
N ILE A 95 -22.90 -18.32 -17.34
CA ILE A 95 -22.08 -17.94 -16.17
C ILE A 95 -22.34 -18.86 -14.96
N GLU A 96 -23.53 -19.44 -14.87
CA GLU A 96 -23.93 -20.36 -13.81
C GLU A 96 -23.15 -21.68 -13.84
N GLU A 97 -22.58 -22.07 -14.99
CA GLU A 97 -21.71 -23.25 -15.09
C GLU A 97 -20.33 -23.02 -14.42
N HIS A 98 -19.97 -21.76 -14.19
CA HIS A 98 -18.71 -21.38 -13.52
C HIS A 98 -18.82 -21.38 -11.98
N TRP A 99 -20.02 -21.59 -11.44
CA TRP A 99 -20.26 -21.56 -10.00
C TRP A 99 -19.75 -22.84 -9.31
N GLN A 100 -19.12 -22.70 -8.15
CA GLN A 100 -18.39 -23.76 -7.44
C GLN A 100 -19.15 -24.34 -6.24
N ALA A 101 -20.38 -23.87 -6.00
CA ALA A 101 -21.32 -24.29 -4.96
C ALA A 101 -20.87 -24.05 -3.50
N ASP A 102 -19.66 -23.53 -3.27
CA ASP A 102 -19.14 -23.11 -1.96
C ASP A 102 -19.42 -21.63 -1.67
N GLU A 103 -19.98 -20.89 -2.63
CA GLU A 103 -20.30 -19.48 -2.48
C GLU A 103 -21.45 -19.24 -1.51
N LYS A 104 -21.26 -18.29 -0.59
CA LYS A 104 -22.26 -17.90 0.40
C LYS A 104 -22.60 -16.42 0.29
N GLY A 105 -23.89 -16.13 0.24
CA GLY A 105 -24.42 -14.77 0.13
C GLY A 105 -24.34 -14.21 -1.29
N GLU A 106 -24.72 -12.95 -1.42
CA GLU A 106 -24.67 -12.20 -2.68
C GLU A 106 -23.29 -11.52 -2.85
N PRO A 107 -22.92 -11.14 -4.09
CA PRO A 107 -21.76 -10.26 -4.32
C PRO A 107 -21.88 -9.00 -3.48
N VAL A 108 -20.76 -8.56 -2.89
CA VAL A 108 -20.76 -7.32 -2.11
C VAL A 108 -20.86 -6.12 -3.05
N ASP A 109 -21.79 -5.21 -2.77
CA ASP A 109 -21.87 -3.89 -3.40
C ASP A 109 -21.28 -2.84 -2.46
N PHE A 110 -20.17 -2.23 -2.89
CA PHE A 110 -19.41 -1.26 -2.11
C PHE A 110 -19.81 0.19 -2.36
N PHE A 111 -20.34 0.48 -3.54
CA PHE A 111 -20.45 1.84 -4.06
C PHE A 111 -21.87 2.37 -4.05
N THR A 112 -22.88 1.50 -4.00
CA THR A 112 -24.25 1.94 -3.76
C THR A 112 -24.36 2.53 -2.34
N PRO A 113 -24.76 3.81 -2.20
CA PRO A 113 -24.91 4.42 -0.89
C PRO A 113 -25.97 3.71 -0.02
N VAL A 114 -25.61 3.34 1.21
CA VAL A 114 -26.53 2.74 2.19
C VAL A 114 -27.15 3.76 3.14
N HIS A 115 -26.70 5.01 3.08
CA HIS A 115 -27.20 6.14 3.85
C HIS A 115 -27.48 7.37 2.96
N PRO A 116 -28.33 8.32 3.40
CA PRO A 116 -28.50 9.61 2.74
C PRO A 116 -27.19 10.40 2.61
N VAL A 117 -27.07 11.24 1.58
CA VAL A 117 -25.85 11.96 1.22
C VAL A 117 -25.26 12.79 2.37
N GLU A 118 -26.09 13.31 3.27
CA GLU A 118 -25.68 14.13 4.42
C GLU A 118 -24.91 13.33 5.48
N ARG A 119 -25.05 11.99 5.47
CA ARG A 119 -24.32 11.07 6.34
C ARG A 119 -23.09 10.47 5.68
N LEU A 120 -22.95 10.62 4.35
CA LEU A 120 -21.84 10.06 3.61
C LEU A 120 -20.57 10.88 3.81
N ASN A 121 -19.43 10.21 3.74
CA ASN A 121 -18.15 10.86 3.69
C ASN A 121 -18.01 11.66 2.38
N PRO A 122 -17.57 12.94 2.40
CA PRO A 122 -17.33 13.70 1.18
C PRO A 122 -16.37 13.02 0.20
N ASP A 123 -15.33 12.34 0.70
CA ASP A 123 -14.37 11.63 -0.15
C ASP A 123 -14.98 10.36 -0.75
N PHE A 124 -15.90 9.70 -0.05
CA PHE A 124 -16.70 8.62 -0.63
C PHE A 124 -17.64 9.14 -1.72
N VAL A 125 -18.30 10.29 -1.50
CA VAL A 125 -19.16 10.92 -2.51
C VAL A 125 -18.35 11.25 -3.76
N ALA A 126 -17.17 11.87 -3.61
CA ALA A 126 -16.26 12.14 -4.73
C ALA A 126 -15.87 10.84 -5.45
N LEU A 127 -15.49 9.80 -4.68
CA LEU A 127 -15.12 8.48 -5.20
C LEU A 127 -16.23 7.85 -6.04
N ILE A 128 -17.52 8.02 -5.73
CA ILE A 128 -18.61 7.43 -6.52
C ILE A 128 -19.14 8.32 -7.64
N SER A 129 -18.98 9.65 -7.53
CA SER A 129 -19.62 10.59 -8.46
C SER A 129 -18.68 11.16 -9.52
N GLU A 130 -17.39 11.33 -9.22
CA GLU A 130 -16.47 12.01 -10.13
C GLU A 130 -15.80 11.02 -11.10
N GLU A 131 -15.76 11.33 -12.40
CA GLU A 131 -15.16 10.46 -13.43
C GLU A 131 -13.67 10.19 -13.17
N VAL A 132 -12.99 11.14 -12.55
CA VAL A 132 -11.58 11.09 -12.20
C VAL A 132 -11.20 9.90 -11.33
N TYR A 133 -12.14 9.36 -10.52
CA TYR A 133 -11.93 8.18 -9.70
C TYR A 133 -12.42 6.88 -10.35
N SER A 134 -12.79 6.89 -11.64
CA SER A 134 -13.22 5.67 -12.33
C SER A 134 -12.19 4.53 -12.31
N PRO A 135 -10.86 4.77 -12.43
CA PRO A 135 -9.88 3.70 -12.24
C PRO A 135 -9.85 3.15 -10.82
N ALA A 136 -9.90 4.01 -9.80
CA ALA A 136 -9.95 3.60 -8.40
C ALA A 136 -11.20 2.74 -8.10
N ARG A 137 -12.38 3.15 -8.59
CA ARG A 137 -13.61 2.34 -8.49
C ARG A 137 -13.42 0.97 -9.14
N GLY A 138 -12.90 0.95 -10.37
CA GLY A 138 -12.73 -0.28 -11.15
C GLY A 138 -11.78 -1.30 -10.53
N ILE A 139 -10.74 -0.88 -9.80
CA ILE A 139 -9.84 -1.82 -9.11
C ILE A 139 -10.34 -2.23 -7.71
N ILE A 140 -11.03 -1.33 -6.99
CA ILE A 140 -11.60 -1.64 -5.67
C ILE A 140 -12.75 -2.65 -5.80
N GLU A 141 -13.58 -2.54 -6.84
CA GLU A 141 -14.75 -3.40 -7.02
C GLU A 141 -14.42 -4.91 -7.03
N PRO A 142 -13.51 -5.44 -7.89
CA PRO A 142 -13.12 -6.85 -7.84
C PRO A 142 -12.36 -7.20 -6.56
N MET A 143 -11.55 -6.28 -6.02
CA MET A 143 -10.82 -6.48 -4.76
C MET A 143 -11.76 -6.76 -3.59
N MET A 144 -12.84 -5.99 -3.45
CA MET A 144 -13.78 -6.13 -2.33
C MET A 144 -14.58 -7.42 -2.35
N ARG A 145 -14.71 -8.07 -3.51
CA ARG A 145 -15.36 -9.38 -3.60
C ARG A 145 -14.54 -10.47 -2.89
N TRP A 146 -13.24 -10.24 -2.72
CA TRP A 146 -12.32 -11.10 -1.99
C TRP A 146 -12.06 -10.67 -0.55
N TYR A 147 -12.46 -9.44 -0.18
CA TYR A 147 -12.30 -8.95 1.18
C TYR A 147 -13.45 -9.45 2.06
N GLU A 148 -13.15 -10.35 3.00
CA GLU A 148 -14.15 -10.84 3.95
C GLU A 148 -14.31 -9.87 5.13
N ASP A 149 -15.48 -9.26 5.26
CA ASP A 149 -15.83 -8.36 6.36
C ASP A 149 -16.27 -9.17 7.59
N ALA A 150 -15.33 -9.45 8.49
CA ALA A 150 -15.58 -10.28 9.67
C ALA A 150 -16.60 -9.66 10.65
N ASP A 151 -16.66 -8.33 10.74
CA ASP A 151 -17.53 -7.59 11.67
C ASP A 151 -18.82 -7.07 11.01
N GLY A 152 -18.94 -7.18 9.68
CA GLY A 152 -20.11 -6.79 8.89
C GLY A 152 -20.37 -5.28 8.81
N ASN A 153 -19.39 -4.45 9.18
CA ASN A 153 -19.53 -2.99 9.24
C ASN A 153 -18.61 -2.23 8.27
N PHE A 154 -17.79 -2.95 7.49
CA PHE A 154 -16.77 -2.34 6.65
C PHE A 154 -17.40 -1.41 5.61
N VAL A 155 -18.42 -1.89 4.89
CA VAL A 155 -19.10 -1.11 3.83
C VAL A 155 -19.71 0.16 4.44
N GLU A 156 -20.48 0.02 5.51
CA GLU A 156 -21.11 1.18 6.16
C GLU A 156 -20.07 2.22 6.62
N GLN A 157 -19.00 1.76 7.28
CA GLN A 157 -17.95 2.65 7.78
C GLN A 157 -17.16 3.31 6.65
N PHE A 158 -16.86 2.57 5.58
CA PHE A 158 -16.19 3.10 4.39
C PHE A 158 -16.98 4.26 3.79
N GLN A 159 -18.31 4.12 3.72
CA GLN A 159 -19.20 5.15 3.18
C GLN A 159 -19.39 6.37 4.12
N THR A 160 -19.09 6.25 5.41
CA THR A 160 -19.46 7.26 6.42
C THR A 160 -18.26 7.75 7.24
N THR A 161 -17.97 7.16 8.39
CA THR A 161 -17.02 7.73 9.36
C THR A 161 -15.60 7.16 9.26
N GLY A 162 -15.42 6.08 8.50
CA GLY A 162 -14.20 5.28 8.47
C GLY A 162 -13.46 5.28 7.13
N PHE A 163 -13.76 6.20 6.20
CA PHE A 163 -13.21 6.21 4.85
C PHE A 163 -11.68 6.00 4.83
N ASP A 164 -10.90 6.85 5.50
CA ASP A 164 -9.44 6.76 5.53
C ASP A 164 -8.91 5.45 6.14
N GLN A 165 -9.53 5.00 7.24
CA GLN A 165 -9.18 3.75 7.91
C GLN A 165 -9.41 2.55 6.98
N ARG A 166 -10.53 2.54 6.26
CA ARG A 166 -10.90 1.46 5.35
C ARG A 166 -10.04 1.49 4.08
N ILE A 167 -9.71 2.68 3.54
CA ILE A 167 -8.70 2.80 2.47
C ILE A 167 -7.34 2.25 2.89
N TRP A 168 -6.91 2.54 4.13
CA TRP A 168 -5.65 2.01 4.66
C TRP A 168 -5.66 0.49 4.77
N GLU A 169 -6.74 -0.10 5.27
CA GLU A 169 -6.90 -1.55 5.33
C GLU A 169 -6.94 -2.20 3.94
N LEU A 170 -7.60 -1.58 2.96
CA LEU A 170 -7.58 -2.09 1.58
C LEU A 170 -6.19 -2.01 0.95
N TYR A 171 -5.43 -0.96 1.26
CA TYR A 171 -4.06 -0.84 0.78
C TYR A 171 -3.19 -1.96 1.37
N LEU A 172 -3.31 -2.24 2.66
CA LEU A 172 -2.60 -3.34 3.32
C LEU A 172 -3.03 -4.70 2.77
N PHE A 173 -4.33 -4.90 2.55
CA PHE A 173 -4.86 -6.10 1.90
C PHE A 173 -4.20 -6.31 0.53
N ALA A 174 -4.26 -5.32 -0.35
CA ALA A 174 -3.69 -5.41 -1.69
C ALA A 174 -2.17 -5.64 -1.65
N THR A 175 -1.47 -4.96 -0.73
CA THR A 175 -0.02 -5.12 -0.52
C THR A 175 0.32 -6.54 -0.08
N PHE A 176 -0.35 -7.10 0.92
CA PHE A 176 -0.04 -8.43 1.43
C PHE A 176 -0.40 -9.54 0.42
N ILE A 177 -1.51 -9.39 -0.32
CA ILE A 177 -1.82 -10.32 -1.42
C ILE A 177 -0.75 -10.26 -2.51
N GLU A 178 -0.32 -9.06 -2.94
CA GLU A 178 0.73 -8.89 -3.95
C GLU A 178 2.06 -9.53 -3.50
N LEU A 179 2.37 -9.45 -2.21
CA LEU A 179 3.54 -10.10 -1.60
C LEU A 179 3.42 -11.62 -1.45
N GLY A 180 2.27 -12.21 -1.84
CA GLY A 180 2.06 -13.66 -1.85
C GLY A 180 1.58 -14.24 -0.53
N TYR A 181 0.86 -13.46 0.28
CA TYR A 181 0.21 -13.94 1.50
C TYR A 181 -1.24 -14.33 1.27
N VAL A 182 -1.67 -15.36 1.99
CA VAL A 182 -3.09 -15.61 2.30
C VAL A 182 -3.38 -15.02 3.67
N LEU A 183 -4.60 -14.49 3.82
CA LEU A 183 -5.06 -13.84 5.02
C LEU A 183 -6.07 -14.73 5.74
N ASP A 184 -5.73 -15.16 6.94
CA ASP A 184 -6.69 -15.84 7.82
C ASP A 184 -7.60 -14.80 8.47
N ARG A 185 -8.90 -14.89 8.16
CA ARG A 185 -9.96 -14.00 8.65
C ARG A 185 -10.95 -14.71 9.59
N THR A 186 -10.60 -15.90 10.08
CA THR A 186 -11.42 -16.65 11.04
C THR A 186 -11.61 -15.90 12.36
N HIS A 187 -10.72 -14.98 12.67
CA HIS A 187 -10.77 -14.13 13.86
C HIS A 187 -10.77 -12.65 13.43
N PRO A 188 -11.58 -11.78 14.07
CA PRO A 188 -11.70 -10.37 13.70
C PRO A 188 -10.51 -9.50 14.14
N MET A 189 -9.55 -10.05 14.90
CA MET A 189 -8.40 -9.30 15.40
C MET A 189 -7.19 -10.21 15.61
N PRO A 190 -5.96 -9.76 15.26
CA PRO A 190 -5.67 -8.48 14.63
C PRO A 190 -6.19 -8.41 13.18
N ASP A 191 -6.23 -7.22 12.59
CA ASP A 191 -6.84 -6.98 11.27
C ASP A 191 -6.31 -7.91 10.15
N PHE A 192 -5.05 -8.34 10.23
CA PHE A 192 -4.42 -9.24 9.28
C PHE A 192 -3.62 -10.35 9.96
N VAL A 193 -3.89 -11.60 9.58
CA VAL A 193 -3.07 -12.76 9.92
C VAL A 193 -2.53 -13.34 8.62
N CYS A 194 -1.27 -13.03 8.30
CA CYS A 194 -0.65 -13.33 7.02
C CYS A 194 0.13 -14.63 7.07
N SER A 195 -0.07 -15.50 6.08
CA SER A 195 0.70 -16.74 5.88
C SER A 195 1.06 -16.94 4.41
N GLY A 196 2.33 -17.20 4.12
CA GLY A 196 2.84 -17.38 2.77
C GLY A 196 4.15 -18.17 2.75
N LEU A 197 4.74 -18.33 1.56
CA LEU A 197 5.99 -19.09 1.40
C LEU A 197 7.19 -18.46 2.12
N ALA A 198 7.19 -17.13 2.27
CA ALA A 198 8.24 -16.40 2.96
C ALA A 198 8.18 -16.58 4.50
N GLY A 199 7.02 -16.96 5.03
CA GLY A 199 6.74 -17.10 6.45
C GLY A 199 5.37 -16.53 6.83
N ALA A 200 5.22 -16.16 8.10
CA ALA A 200 3.97 -15.64 8.64
C ALA A 200 4.24 -14.46 9.59
N PHE A 201 3.29 -13.54 9.65
CA PHE A 201 3.25 -12.43 10.60
C PHE A 201 1.80 -11.96 10.77
N SER A 202 1.54 -11.14 11.79
CA SER A 202 0.21 -10.55 11.99
C SER A 202 0.31 -9.03 12.12
N ALA A 203 -0.61 -8.32 11.50
CA ALA A 203 -0.61 -6.86 11.44
C ALA A 203 -1.94 -6.28 11.94
N GLU A 204 -1.84 -5.19 12.70
CA GLU A 204 -2.98 -4.36 13.07
C GLU A 204 -2.91 -3.01 12.35
N ALA A 205 -3.97 -2.63 11.65
CA ALA A 205 -4.09 -1.35 10.98
C ALA A 205 -4.54 -0.26 11.95
N VAL A 206 -3.91 0.90 11.85
CA VAL A 206 -4.27 2.06 12.64
C VAL A 206 -4.06 3.35 11.87
N THR A 207 -4.94 4.32 12.07
CA THR A 207 -4.81 5.65 11.47
C THR A 207 -4.61 6.72 12.52
N VAL A 208 -3.85 7.75 12.16
CA VAL A 208 -3.77 9.01 12.89
C VAL A 208 -4.79 9.96 12.27
N GLY A 209 -5.97 10.09 12.88
CA GLY A 209 -6.99 11.02 12.39
C GLY A 209 -6.76 12.48 12.82
N PRO A 210 -7.58 13.42 12.32
CA PRO A 210 -7.54 14.81 12.76
C PRO A 210 -7.87 14.96 14.25
N THR A 211 -7.41 16.04 14.86
CA THR A 211 -7.82 16.36 16.24
C THR A 211 -9.26 16.85 16.20
N ARG A 212 -10.11 16.33 17.09
CA ARG A 212 -11.51 16.75 17.18
C ARG A 212 -11.84 17.29 18.57
N ASP A 213 -12.65 18.34 18.59
CA ASP A 213 -13.28 18.89 19.80
C ASP A 213 -14.78 19.07 19.54
N GLY A 214 -15.63 18.49 20.39
CA GLY A 214 -17.09 18.47 20.17
C GLY A 214 -17.53 17.92 18.81
N GLY A 215 -16.74 17.05 18.17
CA GLY A 215 -16.99 16.51 16.82
C GLY A 215 -16.44 17.37 15.67
N GLN A 216 -16.05 18.63 15.93
CA GLN A 216 -15.46 19.52 14.94
C GLN A 216 -13.95 19.28 14.79
N ILE A 217 -13.43 19.40 13.57
CA ILE A 217 -12.00 19.28 13.31
C ILE A 217 -11.29 20.54 13.82
N VAL A 218 -10.31 20.34 14.69
CA VAL A 218 -9.40 21.39 15.16
C VAL A 218 -8.26 21.51 14.14
N PRO A 219 -8.01 22.71 13.59
CA PRO A 219 -6.89 22.93 12.69
C PRO A 219 -5.56 22.51 13.32
N PRO A 220 -4.63 21.93 12.54
CA PRO A 220 -3.29 21.67 13.04
C PRO A 220 -2.58 22.98 13.43
N PRO A 221 -1.51 22.91 14.22
CA PRO A 221 -0.68 24.07 14.52
C PRO A 221 -0.14 24.75 13.25
N PRO A 222 0.13 26.07 13.31
CA PRO A 222 0.76 26.83 12.23
C PRO A 222 2.08 26.20 11.76
N ARG A 223 2.45 26.41 10.49
CA ARG A 223 3.62 25.78 9.82
C ARG A 223 4.35 26.73 8.85
N GLU A 224 4.12 28.02 8.96
CA GLU A 224 4.59 29.04 8.02
C GLU A 224 6.08 29.33 8.22
N THR A 225 6.55 29.37 9.47
CA THR A 225 7.97 29.58 9.80
C THR A 225 8.73 28.27 9.99
N SER A 226 10.06 28.33 9.93
CA SER A 226 10.92 27.16 10.18
C SER A 226 10.77 26.65 11.62
N GLU A 227 10.64 27.55 12.59
CA GLU A 227 10.42 27.20 14.01
C GLU A 227 9.09 26.48 14.19
N GLN A 228 8.04 26.97 13.53
CA GLN A 228 6.71 26.36 13.56
C GLN A 228 6.71 24.96 12.92
N ARG A 229 7.35 24.79 11.75
CA ARG A 229 7.54 23.48 11.12
C ARG A 229 8.32 22.53 12.03
N ASN A 230 9.39 23.01 12.65
CA ASN A 230 10.20 22.23 13.58
C ASN A 230 9.37 21.79 14.79
N ALA A 231 8.63 22.69 15.44
CA ALA A 231 7.75 22.34 16.56
C ALA A 231 6.66 21.34 16.14
N TYR A 232 6.09 21.50 14.95
CA TYR A 232 5.10 20.59 14.39
C TYR A 232 5.64 19.17 14.20
N LEU A 233 6.81 19.03 13.56
CA LEU A 233 7.42 17.73 13.26
C LEU A 233 8.14 17.09 14.46
N ARG A 234 8.73 17.91 15.33
CA ARG A 234 9.51 17.44 16.48
C ARG A 234 8.65 17.06 17.68
N ASP A 235 7.52 17.75 17.88
CA ASP A 235 6.74 17.61 19.12
C ASP A 235 5.26 17.28 18.87
N TYR A 236 4.56 18.01 17.99
CA TYR A 236 3.13 17.78 17.76
C TYR A 236 2.84 16.43 17.09
N MET A 237 3.53 16.09 15.99
CA MET A 237 3.27 14.86 15.26
C MET A 237 3.64 13.58 16.02
N PRO A 238 4.75 13.52 16.77
CA PRO A 238 5.00 12.41 17.69
C PRO A 238 3.86 12.18 18.67
N ILE A 239 3.25 13.23 19.23
CA ILE A 239 2.05 13.10 20.08
C ILE A 239 0.88 12.48 19.31
N LYS A 240 0.67 12.90 18.05
CA LYS A 240 -0.39 12.38 17.18
C LYS A 240 -0.20 10.91 16.83
N PHE A 241 1.01 10.45 16.54
CA PHE A 241 1.33 9.04 16.31
C PHE A 241 1.27 8.20 17.59
N GLY A 242 1.80 8.74 18.69
CA GLY A 242 1.93 8.01 19.94
C GLY A 242 0.60 7.63 20.58
N SER A 243 -0.43 8.46 20.44
CA SER A 243 -1.78 8.18 20.95
C SER A 243 -2.39 6.87 20.39
N PRO A 244 -2.57 6.71 19.07
CA PRO A 244 -3.09 5.46 18.49
C PRO A 244 -2.15 4.27 18.71
N LEU A 245 -0.83 4.42 18.53
CA LEU A 245 0.13 3.32 18.72
C LEU A 245 0.10 2.79 20.16
N SER A 246 0.12 3.67 21.16
CA SER A 246 0.02 3.27 22.57
C SER A 246 -1.34 2.65 22.89
N SER A 247 -2.41 3.11 22.25
CA SER A 247 -3.75 2.56 22.43
C SER A 247 -3.87 1.14 21.88
N LYS A 248 -3.26 0.86 20.71
CA LYS A 248 -3.19 -0.48 20.12
C LYS A 248 -2.25 -1.39 20.91
N LEU A 249 -1.12 -0.88 21.40
CA LEU A 249 -0.22 -1.65 22.27
C LEU A 249 -0.95 -2.19 23.51
N LYS A 250 -1.80 -1.38 24.15
CA LYS A 250 -2.60 -1.80 25.32
C LYS A 250 -3.61 -2.92 25.03
N LYS A 251 -3.90 -3.23 23.76
CA LYS A 251 -4.81 -4.31 23.38
C LYS A 251 -4.18 -5.70 23.48
N ARG A 252 -2.84 -5.77 23.57
CA ARG A 252 -2.09 -7.02 23.79
C ARG A 252 -2.47 -8.16 22.82
N TYR A 253 -2.65 -7.84 21.53
CA TYR A 253 -3.10 -8.82 20.54
C TYR A 253 -2.17 -10.02 20.40
N TRP A 254 -0.87 -9.85 20.69
CA TRP A 254 0.11 -10.95 20.71
C TRP A 254 -0.21 -12.06 21.73
N GLU A 255 -1.11 -11.83 22.69
CA GLU A 255 -1.58 -12.86 23.63
C GLU A 255 -2.68 -13.76 23.03
N ARG A 256 -3.17 -13.44 21.83
CA ARG A 256 -4.21 -14.23 21.19
C ARG A 256 -3.63 -15.57 20.70
N PRO A 257 -4.29 -16.71 20.98
CA PRO A 257 -3.76 -18.03 20.62
C PRO A 257 -3.45 -18.21 19.13
N HIS A 258 -4.27 -17.62 18.24
CA HIS A 258 -4.15 -17.81 16.80
C HIS A 258 -3.01 -17.03 16.15
N ILE A 259 -2.35 -16.10 16.86
CA ILE A 259 -1.14 -15.40 16.37
C ILE A 259 0.09 -15.65 17.24
N ALA A 260 -0.01 -16.56 18.21
CA ALA A 260 1.07 -16.85 19.14
C ALA A 260 2.30 -17.38 18.40
N GLY A 261 3.49 -16.89 18.80
CA GLY A 261 4.77 -17.34 18.24
C GLY A 261 5.18 -16.72 16.90
N GLY A 262 4.34 -15.85 16.32
CA GLY A 262 4.68 -15.07 15.12
C GLY A 262 5.01 -13.59 15.42
N PRO A 263 5.76 -12.89 14.55
CA PRO A 263 5.96 -11.46 14.67
C PRO A 263 4.62 -10.71 14.56
N PHE A 264 4.38 -9.79 15.50
CA PHE A 264 3.24 -8.88 15.47
C PHE A 264 3.69 -7.47 15.08
N VAL A 265 2.97 -6.82 14.16
CA VAL A 265 3.34 -5.50 13.63
C VAL A 265 2.17 -4.52 13.72
N LEU A 266 2.51 -3.23 13.89
CA LEU A 266 1.53 -2.14 13.84
C LEU A 266 1.69 -1.40 12.50
N ALA A 267 0.64 -1.35 11.70
CA ALA A 267 0.63 -0.65 10.42
C ALA A 267 -0.10 0.69 10.58
N VAL A 268 0.65 1.79 10.66
CA VAL A 268 0.12 3.14 10.92
C VAL A 268 0.13 4.01 9.66
N ALA A 269 -0.95 4.75 9.43
CA ALA A 269 -1.02 5.78 8.39
C ALA A 269 -1.46 7.13 8.94
N ASP A 270 -0.90 8.22 8.40
CA ASP A 270 -1.21 9.58 8.82
C ASP A 270 -2.32 10.20 7.95
N PHE A 271 -3.46 10.48 8.56
CA PHE A 271 -4.60 11.21 7.99
C PHE A 271 -4.95 12.42 8.87
N SER A 272 -3.96 12.97 9.57
CA SER A 272 -4.18 14.01 10.59
C SER A 272 -4.56 15.37 10.01
N SER A 273 -4.16 15.62 8.77
CA SER A 273 -4.57 16.77 7.94
C SER A 273 -4.39 16.43 6.45
N PRO A 274 -5.02 17.18 5.53
CA PRO A 274 -4.79 17.00 4.10
C PRO A 274 -3.30 17.00 3.74
N GLY A 275 -2.84 15.98 3.01
CA GLY A 275 -1.44 15.82 2.61
C GLY A 275 -0.43 15.58 3.74
N SER A 276 -0.88 15.35 4.98
CA SER A 276 0.00 15.19 6.16
C SER A 276 1.08 14.12 6.00
N MET A 277 0.71 12.96 5.46
CA MET A 277 1.60 11.82 5.25
C MET A 277 2.85 12.11 4.41
N MET A 278 2.85 13.17 3.58
CA MET A 278 4.01 13.51 2.74
C MET A 278 5.20 14.08 3.51
N HIS A 279 5.00 14.58 4.73
CA HIS A 279 6.04 15.29 5.49
C HIS A 279 6.22 14.82 6.93
N THR A 280 5.48 13.81 7.40
CA THR A 280 5.46 13.40 8.80
C THR A 280 6.19 12.09 9.10
N ALA A 281 6.73 11.40 8.08
CA ALA A 281 7.45 10.13 8.26
C ALA A 281 8.62 10.25 9.25
N SER A 282 9.42 11.33 9.16
CA SER A 282 10.52 11.61 10.10
C SER A 282 10.05 11.82 11.54
N SER A 283 8.82 12.30 11.73
CA SER A 283 8.21 12.47 13.05
C SER A 283 7.84 11.12 13.68
N LEU A 284 7.31 10.19 12.87
CA LEU A 284 7.05 8.83 13.30
C LEU A 284 8.36 8.12 13.67
N GLU A 285 9.36 8.15 12.80
CA GLU A 285 10.67 7.53 13.07
C GLU A 285 11.30 8.08 14.36
N ARG A 286 11.33 9.40 14.53
CA ARG A 286 11.81 10.08 15.75
C ARG A 286 11.07 9.56 16.98
N TYR A 287 9.75 9.42 16.92
CA TYR A 287 8.95 8.90 18.02
C TYR A 287 9.23 7.42 18.31
N LEU A 288 9.39 6.59 17.28
CA LEU A 288 9.59 5.15 17.43
C LEU A 288 10.91 4.83 18.14
N TYR A 289 12.01 5.43 17.67
CA TYR A 289 13.34 5.23 18.24
C TYR A 289 13.66 6.16 19.41
N GLY A 290 12.94 7.28 19.55
CA GLY A 290 13.17 8.27 20.61
C GLY A 290 14.55 8.92 20.54
N LEU A 291 14.99 9.22 19.32
CA LEU A 291 16.27 9.84 19.00
C LEU A 291 16.06 10.99 18.01
N ASP A 292 16.81 12.06 18.20
CA ASP A 292 17.15 13.03 17.17
C ASP A 292 18.58 12.78 16.72
N HIS A 293 18.97 13.34 15.57
CA HIS A 293 20.35 13.24 15.09
C HIS A 293 20.86 14.65 14.83
N VAL A 294 21.78 15.09 15.68
CA VAL A 294 22.36 16.43 15.61
C VAL A 294 23.60 16.37 14.74
N THR A 295 23.68 17.29 13.79
CA THR A 295 24.85 17.47 12.93
C THR A 295 25.82 18.45 13.59
N GLU A 296 27.04 18.00 13.82
CA GLU A 296 28.19 18.82 14.19
C GLU A 296 29.21 18.77 13.05
N ARG A 297 30.12 19.73 12.97
CA ARG A 297 31.32 19.61 12.11
C ARG A 297 32.54 19.52 13.00
N ASP A 298 33.45 18.59 12.69
CA ASP A 298 34.72 18.48 13.40
C ASP A 298 35.71 19.59 13.02
N ALA A 299 36.90 19.59 13.64
CA ALA A 299 37.94 20.58 13.39
C ALA A 299 38.46 20.56 11.93
N GLU A 300 38.25 19.45 11.23
CA GLU A 300 38.58 19.23 9.83
C GLU A 300 37.40 19.53 8.87
N GLY A 301 36.25 19.98 9.40
CA GLY A 301 35.06 20.35 8.65
C GLY A 301 34.14 19.18 8.24
N ARG A 302 34.44 17.94 8.68
CA ARG A 302 33.64 16.75 8.39
C ARG A 302 32.37 16.74 9.23
N LEU A 303 31.26 16.32 8.61
CA LEU A 303 29.97 16.19 9.29
C LEU A 303 30.01 15.00 10.28
N ILE A 304 29.82 15.27 11.56
CA ILE A 304 29.57 14.27 12.60
C ILE A 304 28.07 14.26 12.89
N ILE A 305 27.43 13.10 12.78
CA ILE A 305 26.03 12.90 13.16
C ILE A 305 26.00 12.20 14.53
N LYS A 306 25.55 12.89 15.58
CA LYS A 306 25.43 12.32 16.92
C LYS A 306 23.96 12.03 17.26
N PRO A 307 23.63 10.80 17.72
CA PRO A 307 22.30 10.51 18.24
C PRO A 307 22.09 11.27 19.55
N GLN A 308 21.00 12.04 19.64
CA GLN A 308 20.54 12.71 20.83
C GLN A 308 19.24 12.08 21.31
N ARG A 309 19.24 11.60 22.55
CA ARG A 309 18.05 10.96 23.11
C ARG A 309 16.94 11.96 23.42
N ILE A 310 15.72 11.58 23.08
CA ILE A 310 14.50 12.30 23.42
C ILE A 310 13.77 11.46 24.48
N GLU A 311 13.44 12.08 25.62
CA GLU A 311 12.68 11.41 26.68
C GLU A 311 11.17 11.69 26.56
N GLU A 312 10.80 12.90 26.16
CA GLU A 312 9.40 13.29 26.01
C GLU A 312 9.19 14.21 24.79
N HIS A 313 7.97 14.17 24.25
CA HIS A 313 7.46 15.15 23.30
C HIS A 313 6.37 15.97 23.98
N ARG A 314 6.43 17.29 23.84
CA ARG A 314 5.51 18.22 24.52
C ARG A 314 4.97 19.26 23.57
N PHE A 315 3.64 19.36 23.51
CA PHE A 315 2.95 20.38 22.72
C PHE A 315 1.71 20.90 23.46
N GLY A 316 1.71 22.19 23.80
CA GLY A 316 0.69 22.77 24.66
C GLY A 316 0.66 22.06 26.03
N THR A 317 -0.51 21.56 26.42
CA THR A 317 -0.71 20.83 27.69
C THR A 317 -0.46 19.32 27.58
N LYS A 318 -0.27 18.78 26.37
CA LYS A 318 -0.06 17.34 26.15
C LYS A 318 1.43 17.03 26.18
N ALA A 319 1.78 15.96 26.87
CA ALA A 319 3.11 15.37 26.86
C ALA A 319 3.00 13.85 26.79
N ILE A 320 3.89 13.22 26.01
CA ILE A 320 4.01 11.76 25.94
C ILE A 320 5.48 11.35 26.06
N PRO A 321 5.80 10.16 26.60
CA PRO A 321 7.14 9.62 26.52
C PRO A 321 7.54 9.35 25.06
N SER A 322 8.81 9.55 24.74
CA SER A 322 9.40 9.24 23.44
C SER A 322 10.08 7.87 23.44
N GLY A 323 10.26 7.28 22.25
CA GLY A 323 10.82 5.94 22.07
C GLY A 323 9.78 4.86 22.32
N PHE A 324 8.80 4.76 21.41
CA PHE A 324 7.77 3.71 21.46
C PHE A 324 8.36 2.31 21.66
N PHE A 325 9.45 1.98 20.98
CA PHE A 325 10.12 0.68 21.08
C PHE A 325 10.78 0.39 22.43
N ARG A 326 10.86 1.38 23.33
CA ARG A 326 11.35 1.22 24.71
C ARG A 326 10.23 1.09 25.74
N LEU A 327 8.95 1.20 25.33
CA LEU A 327 7.83 0.95 26.23
C LEU A 327 7.82 -0.52 26.66
N SER A 328 7.37 -0.81 27.87
CA SER A 328 7.50 -2.13 28.50
C SER A 328 6.94 -3.29 27.67
N ASP A 329 5.76 -3.09 27.07
CA ASP A 329 5.08 -4.10 26.25
C ASP A 329 5.50 -4.03 24.77
N ALA A 330 6.26 -3.01 24.35
CA ALA A 330 6.63 -2.83 22.95
C ALA A 330 7.57 -3.93 22.44
N LYS A 331 8.25 -4.66 23.32
CA LYS A 331 9.02 -5.87 22.98
C LYS A 331 8.19 -6.95 22.25
N HIS A 332 6.86 -6.90 22.32
CA HIS A 332 5.98 -7.81 21.58
C HIS A 332 5.59 -7.29 20.19
N VAL A 333 6.02 -6.09 19.81
CA VAL A 333 5.85 -5.52 18.47
C VAL A 333 7.17 -5.67 17.72
N GLY A 334 7.18 -6.49 16.66
CA GLY A 334 8.36 -6.74 15.84
C GLY A 334 8.78 -5.54 14.99
N ALA A 335 7.80 -4.80 14.45
CA ALA A 335 8.04 -3.60 13.64
C ALA A 335 6.81 -2.69 13.58
N VAL A 336 7.02 -1.46 13.13
CA VAL A 336 5.95 -0.53 12.73
C VAL A 336 6.05 -0.25 11.23
N LEU A 337 4.94 -0.39 10.50
CA LEU A 337 4.84 -0.07 9.08
C LEU A 337 4.17 1.28 8.87
N THR A 338 4.55 1.99 7.81
CA THR A 338 3.85 3.20 7.35
C THR A 338 4.04 3.39 5.85
N SER A 339 3.09 4.04 5.18
CA SER A 339 3.24 4.45 3.79
C SER A 339 2.66 5.86 3.60
N ALA A 340 3.40 6.71 2.87
CA ALA A 340 2.87 7.99 2.41
C ALA A 340 1.97 7.84 1.17
N SER A 341 1.89 6.63 0.61
CA SER A 341 1.17 6.34 -0.62
C SER A 341 -0.14 5.58 -0.40
N GLY A 342 -0.44 5.09 0.80
CA GLY A 342 -1.65 4.28 1.11
C GLY A 342 -2.96 5.07 1.13
N THR A 343 -3.25 5.84 0.07
CA THR A 343 -4.44 6.70 -0.08
C THR A 343 -5.22 6.33 -1.35
N ILE A 344 -6.41 6.90 -1.54
CA ILE A 344 -7.22 6.67 -2.75
C ILE A 344 -6.47 6.97 -4.05
N SER A 345 -5.52 7.91 -4.04
CA SER A 345 -4.69 8.22 -5.21
C SER A 345 -3.86 7.02 -5.68
N LYS A 346 -3.40 6.13 -4.78
CA LYS A 346 -2.72 4.88 -5.15
C LYS A 346 -3.66 3.93 -5.88
N PHE A 347 -4.87 3.75 -5.38
CA PHE A 347 -5.90 2.95 -6.08
C PHE A 347 -6.19 3.51 -7.47
N ASN A 348 -6.19 4.83 -7.63
CA ASN A 348 -6.41 5.43 -8.93
C ASN A 348 -5.25 5.14 -9.91
N ARG A 349 -4.00 5.21 -9.44
CA ARG A 349 -2.82 4.86 -10.25
C ARG A 349 -2.76 3.37 -10.59
N MET A 350 -2.91 2.51 -9.60
CA MET A 350 -2.94 1.05 -9.76
C MET A 350 -4.11 0.61 -10.65
N GLY A 351 -5.28 1.23 -10.50
CA GLY A 351 -6.44 0.99 -11.36
C GLY A 351 -6.18 1.37 -12.81
N LEU A 352 -5.53 2.52 -13.06
CA LEU A 352 -5.17 2.96 -14.41
C LEU A 352 -4.14 2.02 -15.04
N LEU A 353 -3.10 1.64 -14.28
CA LEU A 353 -2.09 0.64 -14.66
C LEU A 353 -2.72 -0.72 -15.01
N ALA A 354 -3.76 -1.11 -14.29
CA ALA A 354 -4.56 -2.31 -14.53
C ALA A 354 -5.63 -2.11 -15.61
N GLY A 355 -5.61 -1.02 -16.38
CA GLY A 355 -6.55 -0.78 -17.50
C GLY A 355 -7.99 -0.52 -17.07
N PHE A 356 -8.25 -0.14 -15.81
CA PHE A 356 -9.57 0.30 -15.36
C PHE A 356 -9.80 1.79 -15.60
N GLY A 357 -11.08 2.20 -15.59
CA GLY A 357 -11.52 3.57 -15.70
C GLY A 357 -12.26 3.86 -17.00
N SER A 358 -12.67 5.11 -17.19
CA SER A 358 -13.47 5.53 -18.35
C SER A 358 -12.67 5.65 -19.66
N GLY A 359 -11.33 5.53 -19.60
CA GLY A 359 -10.44 5.85 -20.71
C GLY A 359 -10.18 7.35 -20.90
N ASN A 360 -10.82 8.23 -20.11
CA ASN A 360 -10.69 9.69 -20.20
C ASN A 360 -9.96 10.31 -18.99
N VAL A 361 -9.15 9.54 -18.28
CA VAL A 361 -8.47 9.96 -17.04
C VAL A 361 -6.97 10.07 -17.28
N VAL A 362 -6.40 11.22 -16.94
CA VAL A 362 -4.94 11.45 -16.91
C VAL A 362 -4.48 11.64 -15.47
N LEU A 363 -3.42 10.93 -15.10
CA LEU A 363 -2.81 11.02 -13.77
C LEU A 363 -1.34 11.44 -13.87
N ILE A 364 -0.96 12.46 -13.11
CA ILE A 364 0.43 12.92 -13.00
C ILE A 364 0.87 12.79 -11.55
N ARG A 365 1.86 11.94 -11.31
CA ARG A 365 2.44 11.75 -9.97
C ARG A 365 3.72 12.55 -9.86
N GLN A 366 3.87 13.30 -8.78
CA GLN A 366 5.08 14.06 -8.50
C GLN A 366 5.43 14.01 -7.02
N GLY A 367 6.71 14.01 -6.70
CA GLY A 367 7.14 13.86 -5.32
C GLY A 367 8.66 13.80 -5.17
N THR A 368 9.07 13.27 -4.03
CA THR A 368 10.48 13.03 -3.70
C THR A 368 10.75 11.53 -3.57
N ALA A 369 11.95 11.13 -3.96
CA ALA A 369 12.43 9.76 -3.86
C ALA A 369 13.86 9.74 -3.29
N VAL A 370 14.26 8.57 -2.81
CA VAL A 370 15.63 8.32 -2.34
C VAL A 370 16.67 8.77 -3.37
N ASP A 371 17.71 9.44 -2.89
CA ASP A 371 18.98 9.55 -3.59
C ASP A 371 19.96 8.56 -2.96
N HIS A 372 20.55 7.69 -3.77
CA HIS A 372 21.50 6.67 -3.34
C HIS A 372 22.94 7.17 -3.39
N ASP A 373 23.17 8.40 -3.82
CA ASP A 373 24.47 9.07 -3.65
C ASP A 373 24.76 9.19 -2.13
N PRO A 374 25.87 8.61 -1.62
CA PRO A 374 26.19 8.63 -0.20
C PRO A 374 26.39 10.05 0.37
N ASP A 375 26.67 11.04 -0.48
CA ASP A 375 26.83 12.44 -0.10
C ASP A 375 25.55 13.27 -0.32
N ALA A 376 24.43 12.65 -0.72
CA ALA A 376 23.17 13.36 -0.91
C ALA A 376 22.59 13.89 0.40
N SER A 377 22.40 15.21 0.46
CA SER A 377 21.69 15.89 1.55
C SER A 377 20.22 16.15 1.26
N GLU A 378 19.81 16.00 0.01
CA GLU A 378 18.46 16.27 -0.49
C GLU A 378 17.94 15.08 -1.31
N PRO A 379 16.63 14.81 -1.30
CA PRO A 379 16.06 13.75 -2.11
C PRO A 379 16.05 14.12 -3.60
N LYS A 380 15.92 13.10 -4.46
CA LYS A 380 15.55 13.32 -5.86
C LYS A 380 14.11 13.79 -5.95
N LEU A 381 13.84 14.71 -6.85
CA LEU A 381 12.51 15.10 -7.27
C LEU A 381 12.12 14.27 -8.49
N PHE A 382 10.86 13.86 -8.55
CA PHE A 382 10.32 13.18 -9.73
C PHE A 382 8.96 13.72 -10.13
N ARG A 383 8.68 13.62 -11.43
CA ARG A 383 7.36 13.86 -12.03
C ARG A 383 7.16 12.86 -13.15
N VAL A 384 6.04 12.15 -13.10
CA VAL A 384 5.73 11.06 -14.03
C VAL A 384 4.27 11.08 -14.46
N LEU A 385 4.06 10.86 -15.76
CA LEU A 385 2.76 10.60 -16.36
C LEU A 385 2.45 9.11 -16.19
N VAL A 386 1.45 8.80 -15.36
CA VAL A 386 1.05 7.42 -15.05
C VAL A 386 0.50 6.70 -16.29
N ASN A 387 -0.10 7.44 -17.23
CA ASN A 387 -0.62 6.93 -18.49
C ASN A 387 0.46 6.48 -19.49
N SER A 388 1.75 6.72 -19.19
CA SER A 388 2.83 6.39 -20.13
C SER A 388 3.22 4.91 -20.05
N THR A 389 3.64 4.35 -21.18
CA THR A 389 3.97 2.92 -21.32
C THR A 389 5.14 2.45 -20.46
N GLY A 390 6.00 3.37 -20.00
CA GLY A 390 7.14 3.06 -19.12
C GLY A 390 6.82 3.16 -17.63
N TYR A 391 5.58 3.53 -17.27
CA TYR A 391 5.20 3.63 -15.87
C TYR A 391 4.92 2.25 -15.27
N ASP A 392 5.49 1.99 -14.11
CA ASP A 392 5.21 0.81 -13.29
C ASP A 392 5.13 1.24 -11.82
N GLU A 393 4.33 0.53 -11.04
CA GLU A 393 4.15 0.75 -9.60
C GLU A 393 3.61 -0.54 -8.98
N SER A 394 4.19 -0.98 -7.86
CA SER A 394 3.67 -2.08 -7.04
C SER A 394 2.92 -1.55 -5.83
N TRP A 395 2.06 -2.34 -5.19
CA TRP A 395 1.38 -1.93 -3.95
C TRP A 395 2.36 -1.63 -2.81
N VAL A 396 3.44 -2.42 -2.69
CA VAL A 396 4.46 -2.24 -1.64
C VAL A 396 5.31 -0.97 -1.83
N GLU A 397 5.36 -0.39 -3.03
CA GLU A 397 6.16 0.80 -3.30
C GLU A 397 5.81 1.97 -2.36
N GLY A 398 6.83 2.48 -1.65
CA GLY A 398 6.69 3.57 -0.67
C GLY A 398 6.32 3.11 0.74
N LEU A 399 6.19 1.80 0.99
CA LEU A 399 6.02 1.24 2.33
C LEU A 399 7.36 1.26 3.07
N ASN A 400 7.35 1.75 4.31
CA ASN A 400 8.50 1.77 5.20
C ASN A 400 8.22 0.85 6.40
N VAL A 401 9.24 0.12 6.83
CA VAL A 401 9.23 -0.83 7.95
C VAL A 401 10.30 -0.42 8.94
N PHE A 402 9.88 0.12 10.08
CA PHE A 402 10.76 0.46 11.19
C PHE A 402 10.87 -0.73 12.14
N HIS A 403 12.04 -1.34 12.19
CA HIS A 403 12.28 -2.55 12.98
C HIS A 403 12.49 -2.22 14.45
N ASN A 404 11.82 -2.95 15.34
CA ASN A 404 12.01 -2.78 16.77
C ASN A 404 13.29 -3.51 17.23
N PRO A 405 14.33 -2.80 17.71
CA PRO A 405 15.57 -3.43 18.17
C PRO A 405 15.37 -4.27 19.45
N ASN A 406 14.26 -4.10 20.16
CA ASN A 406 13.95 -4.78 21.42
C ASN A 406 12.88 -5.88 21.25
N ALA A 407 12.54 -6.27 20.02
CA ALA A 407 11.51 -7.27 19.77
C ALA A 407 11.91 -8.68 20.26
N GLU A 408 11.04 -9.35 21.00
CA GLU A 408 11.17 -10.78 21.34
C GLU A 408 11.01 -11.65 20.08
N LEU A 409 10.10 -11.24 19.19
CA LEU A 409 9.86 -11.86 17.88
C LEU A 409 10.08 -10.79 16.80
N PRO A 410 11.33 -10.60 16.32
CA PRO A 410 11.63 -9.60 15.30
C PRO A 410 10.97 -9.96 13.97
N LEU A 411 10.57 -8.93 13.20
CA LEU A 411 10.09 -9.13 11.84
C LEU A 411 11.30 -9.37 10.92
N ASP A 412 11.35 -10.52 10.26
CA ASP A 412 12.37 -10.76 9.22
C ASP A 412 12.11 -9.84 8.01
N PRO A 413 13.08 -9.02 7.55
CA PRO A 413 12.91 -8.15 6.38
C PRO A 413 12.42 -8.88 5.13
N ARG A 414 12.76 -10.17 4.97
CA ARG A 414 12.33 -11.00 3.83
C ARG A 414 10.82 -11.26 3.79
N LEU A 415 10.11 -10.99 4.88
CA LEU A 415 8.64 -11.09 4.90
C LEU A 415 7.97 -9.95 4.14
N ILE A 416 8.63 -8.80 3.96
CA ILE A 416 8.02 -7.65 3.25
C ILE A 416 9.04 -7.10 2.24
N PRO A 417 9.41 -7.89 1.22
CA PRO A 417 10.36 -7.44 0.21
C PRO A 417 9.81 -6.24 -0.57
N GLY A 418 10.70 -5.39 -1.06
CA GLY A 418 10.33 -4.19 -1.81
C GLY A 418 9.91 -3.00 -0.93
N ALA A 419 9.81 -3.16 0.38
CA ALA A 419 9.67 -2.05 1.32
C ALA A 419 11.04 -1.42 1.67
N GLY A 420 11.02 -0.18 2.15
CA GLY A 420 12.15 0.44 2.82
C GLY A 420 12.26 -0.07 4.25
N HIS A 421 13.33 -0.77 4.60
CA HIS A 421 13.56 -1.27 5.96
C HIS A 421 14.54 -0.37 6.70
N HIS A 422 14.15 0.07 7.90
CA HIS A 422 14.94 0.96 8.74
C HIS A 422 15.28 0.27 10.06
N PHE A 423 16.53 0.40 10.50
CA PHE A 423 17.05 -0.22 11.71
C PHE A 423 17.80 0.81 12.56
N LEU A 424 17.88 0.53 13.86
CA LEU A 424 18.71 1.26 14.79
C LEU A 424 19.82 0.34 15.30
N THR A 425 21.08 0.75 15.14
CA THR A 425 22.23 0.01 15.69
C THR A 425 22.31 0.20 17.21
N PRO A 426 23.05 -0.67 17.93
CA PRO A 426 23.28 -0.50 19.36
C PRO A 426 23.89 0.86 19.75
N ASP A 427 24.66 1.47 18.85
CA ASP A 427 25.31 2.78 19.05
C ASP A 427 24.37 3.96 18.75
N GLY A 428 23.12 3.71 18.35
CA GLY A 428 22.12 4.73 18.02
C GLY A 428 22.22 5.26 16.59
N GLU A 429 23.02 4.63 15.73
CA GLU A 429 23.09 4.96 14.31
C GLU A 429 21.89 4.36 13.57
N ARG A 430 21.41 5.08 12.56
CA ARG A 430 20.33 4.62 11.68
C ARG A 430 20.91 3.98 10.44
N THR A 431 20.41 2.81 10.08
CA THR A 431 20.70 2.18 8.80
C THR A 431 19.41 1.87 8.08
N SER A 432 19.43 1.99 6.75
CA SER A 432 18.26 1.73 5.91
C SER A 432 18.64 0.86 4.72
N SER A 433 17.78 -0.09 4.38
CA SER A 433 17.80 -0.83 3.13
C SER A 433 16.56 -0.44 2.35
N VAL A 434 16.73 0.29 1.26
CA VAL A 434 15.62 0.83 0.47
C VAL A 434 15.76 0.42 -1.00
N PRO A 435 14.65 0.22 -1.73
CA PRO A 435 14.69 -0.07 -3.16
C PRO A 435 15.40 1.02 -3.98
N HIS A 436 15.80 0.68 -5.21
CA HIS A 436 16.43 1.63 -6.12
C HIS A 436 15.56 2.88 -6.35
N PHE A 437 14.26 2.68 -6.55
CA PHE A 437 13.25 3.74 -6.51
C PHE A 437 12.37 3.57 -5.28
N HIS A 438 12.46 4.52 -4.35
CA HIS A 438 11.63 4.54 -3.13
C HIS A 438 11.12 5.95 -2.87
N PRO A 439 9.83 6.23 -3.06
CA PRO A 439 9.26 7.55 -2.84
C PRO A 439 9.15 7.84 -1.35
N TYR A 440 9.69 8.98 -0.89
CA TYR A 440 9.46 9.46 0.48
C TYR A 440 8.05 10.03 0.66
N GLY A 441 7.51 10.64 -0.40
CA GLY A 441 6.15 11.17 -0.45
C GLY A 441 5.84 11.65 -1.87
N SER A 442 4.57 11.57 -2.27
CA SER A 442 4.14 12.05 -3.59
C SER A 442 2.68 12.49 -3.59
N MET A 443 2.37 13.43 -4.47
CA MET A 443 1.03 13.87 -4.80
C MET A 443 0.66 13.38 -6.20
N THR A 444 -0.61 13.02 -6.40
CA THR A 444 -1.15 12.73 -7.74
C THR A 444 -2.11 13.85 -8.11
N GLN A 445 -1.85 14.47 -9.26
CA GLN A 445 -2.82 15.33 -9.92
C GLN A 445 -3.68 14.46 -10.82
N HIS A 446 -4.98 14.72 -10.78
CA HIS A 446 -5.95 13.91 -11.50
C HIS A 446 -6.77 14.82 -12.43
N PHE A 447 -6.91 14.42 -13.69
CA PHE A 447 -7.62 15.19 -14.71
C PHE A 447 -8.64 14.30 -15.43
N ALA A 448 -9.90 14.75 -15.50
CA ALA A 448 -10.96 14.12 -16.26
C ALA A 448 -12.11 15.11 -16.55
N PRO A 449 -12.87 14.96 -17.66
CA PRO A 449 -12.53 14.12 -18.80
C PRO A 449 -11.38 14.74 -19.63
N VAL A 450 -10.51 13.90 -20.17
CA VAL A 450 -9.38 14.30 -21.01
C VAL A 450 -9.29 13.34 -22.21
N ASP A 451 -9.01 13.87 -23.41
CA ASP A 451 -8.54 13.03 -24.52
C ASP A 451 -7.13 12.54 -24.19
N VAL A 452 -7.05 11.33 -23.64
CA VAL A 452 -5.79 10.73 -23.17
C VAL A 452 -4.78 10.59 -24.30
N ALA A 453 -5.23 10.22 -25.50
CA ALA A 453 -4.32 10.03 -26.64
C ALA A 453 -3.68 11.35 -27.06
N ALA A 454 -4.49 12.43 -27.16
CA ALA A 454 -3.98 13.76 -27.44
C ALA A 454 -3.03 14.27 -26.34
N PHE A 455 -3.40 14.08 -25.07
CA PHE A 455 -2.57 14.51 -23.94
C PHE A 455 -1.22 13.80 -23.89
N VAL A 456 -1.21 12.48 -24.07
CA VAL A 456 0.03 11.68 -24.10
C VAL A 456 0.92 12.11 -25.27
N ALA A 457 0.33 12.36 -26.44
CA ALA A 457 1.06 12.84 -27.61
C ALA A 457 1.70 14.23 -27.38
N GLU A 458 1.03 15.13 -26.66
CA GLU A 458 1.56 16.46 -26.31
C GLU A 458 2.73 16.38 -25.31
N VAL A 459 2.64 15.49 -24.32
CA VAL A 459 3.72 15.28 -23.35
C VAL A 459 4.97 14.70 -24.02
N GLY A 460 4.79 13.75 -24.94
CA GLY A 460 5.85 13.06 -25.66
C GLY A 460 6.85 12.39 -24.73
N ASP A 461 8.15 12.50 -25.03
CA ASP A 461 9.23 11.85 -24.27
C ASP A 461 9.46 12.46 -22.86
N ARG A 462 8.72 13.51 -22.49
CA ARG A 462 8.81 14.17 -21.18
C ARG A 462 7.88 13.53 -20.15
N SER A 463 7.50 12.27 -20.36
CA SER A 463 6.58 11.52 -19.51
C SER A 463 7.20 11.13 -18.17
N HIS A 464 8.53 11.02 -18.10
CA HIS A 464 9.29 10.69 -16.89
C HIS A 464 10.43 11.67 -16.71
N ILE A 465 10.44 12.39 -15.59
CA ILE A 465 11.50 13.34 -15.26
C ILE A 465 11.91 13.09 -13.82
N MET A 466 13.21 12.90 -13.60
CA MET A 466 13.81 12.83 -12.26
C MET A 466 15.03 13.74 -12.23
N TRP A 467 15.17 14.53 -11.18
CA TRP A 467 16.24 15.53 -11.04
C TRP A 467 16.60 15.77 -9.57
N THR A 468 17.78 16.30 -9.32
CA THR A 468 18.19 16.80 -7.99
C THR A 468 18.06 18.32 -7.96
N LEU A 469 17.80 18.88 -6.77
CA LEU A 469 17.94 20.32 -6.57
C LEU A 469 19.43 20.67 -6.67
N ARG A 470 19.76 21.77 -7.37
CA ARG A 470 21.13 22.30 -7.28
C ARG A 470 21.36 22.74 -5.82
N PRO A 471 22.49 22.36 -5.20
CA PRO A 471 22.88 22.94 -3.92
C PRO A 471 22.81 24.47 -4.05
N ALA A 472 22.19 25.14 -3.08
CA ALA A 472 22.27 26.58 -3.02
C ALA A 472 23.76 26.95 -3.03
N ALA A 473 24.18 27.83 -3.94
CA ALA A 473 25.54 28.36 -3.86
C ALA A 473 25.68 29.02 -2.48
N ASP A 474 26.74 28.69 -1.75
CA ASP A 474 27.10 29.36 -0.50
C ASP A 474 27.20 30.87 -0.77
N GLY A 475 26.11 31.61 -0.53
CA GLY A 475 26.03 33.02 -0.94
C GLY A 475 24.66 33.69 -0.82
N ASP A 476 23.54 32.98 -0.97
CA ASP A 476 22.21 33.64 -1.02
C ASP A 476 21.33 33.45 0.24
N ALA A 477 21.87 32.93 1.34
CA ALA A 477 21.21 32.94 2.65
C ALA A 477 21.42 34.27 3.39
N GLN A 478 21.17 35.40 2.72
CA GLN A 478 20.85 36.68 3.36
C GLN A 478 19.86 37.44 2.47
N LYS A 479 18.56 37.17 2.64
CA LYS A 479 17.50 38.19 2.64
C LYS A 479 16.16 37.63 3.07
#